data_AF-A0AA37LEG3-F1
#
_entry.id   AF-A0AA37LEG3-F1
#
_cell.length_a   1.000
_cell.length_b   1.000
_cell.length_c   1.000
_cell.angle_alpha   90.00
_cell.angle_beta   90.00
_cell.angle_gamma   90.00
#
_symmetry.space_group_name_H-M   'P 1'
#
loop_
_entity.id
_entity.type
_entity.pdbx_description
1 polymer ?
#
loop_
_entity_poly.entity_id
_entity_poly.type
_entity_poly.pdbx_seq_one_letter_code
_entity_poly.pdbx_strand_id
1 'polypeptide(L)'
;MPGLPWESINSSTFASGTDQEVDSGSWLSRRAHAGSHVASTVIYSHLRFLTIGNLHKIPSQDVNYLEFQGCLHVPARPMLDDFVEQYYLHIHPLIPLIDEGEFWDMYSQTERGVASNDTMSLLLFQTMLFSSCTFVPYETIKKLGYSSLKTARAAFYRRAKLLYDMDTESSLLPLAQSALLLIAWVPPCNSTHIPYRMWLGRAIQHAKSLNADRLDTVPALSDTATKKHHRALRRLWWCCVSLDRISPLCTRFNPYITRESCRFEANKSLIISDLEGEVYRSNVYNPTSKKRLVGLFKVYIDLTIVLTDLLTLVYPFEDLLWSRHWPTQEEDAKIQQCEAAMKGWFVRASTKFPAVKEARQTTLNKRHDLHKSVMLHINLMYIYY
;
A
#
# COMPACT_ATOMS: atom_id res chain seq x y z
N MET A 1 -21.06 -20.14 0.42
CA MET A 1 -19.87 -19.28 0.57
C MET A 1 -20.02 -18.13 -0.40
N PRO A 2 -20.46 -16.93 0.00
CA PRO A 2 -20.56 -15.80 -0.91
C PRO A 2 -19.17 -15.20 -1.15
N GLY A 3 -18.82 -15.00 -2.42
CA GLY A 3 -17.55 -14.44 -2.88
C GLY A 3 -17.32 -13.01 -2.39
N LEU A 4 -16.06 -12.64 -2.22
CA LEU A 4 -15.66 -11.30 -1.79
C LEU A 4 -16.01 -10.27 -2.88
N PRO A 5 -16.37 -9.02 -2.51
CA PRO A 5 -17.01 -8.06 -3.43
C PRO A 5 -16.15 -7.55 -4.60
N TRP A 6 -14.88 -7.94 -4.69
CA TRP A 6 -13.98 -7.50 -5.76
C TRP A 6 -13.87 -8.50 -6.92
N GLU A 7 -14.44 -9.70 -6.78
CA GLU A 7 -14.40 -10.74 -7.84
C GLU A 7 -15.38 -10.48 -9.00
N SER A 8 -16.25 -9.47 -8.91
CA SER A 8 -17.36 -9.25 -9.86
C SER A 8 -17.41 -7.85 -10.48
N ILE A 9 -16.25 -7.22 -10.73
CA ILE A 9 -16.19 -6.07 -11.65
C ILE A 9 -15.98 -6.61 -13.08
N ASN A 10 -17.10 -6.89 -13.76
CA ASN A 10 -17.10 -7.22 -15.18
C ASN A 10 -16.56 -6.04 -16.00
N SER A 11 -15.53 -6.32 -16.78
CA SER A 11 -14.92 -5.46 -17.79
C SER A 11 -15.82 -5.37 -19.03
N SER A 12 -16.87 -4.56 -18.99
CA SER A 12 -17.65 -4.23 -20.20
C SER A 12 -18.47 -2.95 -20.05
N THR A 13 -17.83 -1.82 -19.72
CA THR A 13 -18.42 -0.49 -20.00
C THR A 13 -17.34 0.61 -20.05
N PHE A 14 -16.39 0.49 -20.97
CA PHE A 14 -15.53 1.61 -21.36
C PHE A 14 -15.30 1.57 -22.87
N ALA A 15 -16.29 2.06 -23.62
CA ALA A 15 -16.08 2.50 -24.99
C ALA A 15 -17.08 3.62 -25.31
N SER A 16 -16.56 4.63 -26.01
CA SER A 16 -17.21 5.84 -26.53
C SER A 16 -17.41 7.00 -25.54
N GLY A 17 -16.79 8.12 -25.89
CA GLY A 17 -16.72 9.37 -25.14
C GLY A 17 -15.46 10.11 -25.54
N THR A 18 -15.40 10.52 -26.80
CA THR A 18 -14.46 11.53 -27.30
C THR A 18 -14.70 12.83 -26.53
N ASP A 19 -13.66 13.41 -25.92
CA ASP A 19 -13.53 14.87 -25.81
C ASP A 19 -12.10 15.28 -25.48
N GLN A 20 -11.72 16.40 -26.09
CA GLN A 20 -10.39 17.01 -26.11
C GLN A 20 -9.96 17.47 -24.73
N GLU A 21 -8.76 17.07 -24.30
CA GLU A 21 -8.14 17.56 -23.07
C GLU A 21 -7.02 18.55 -23.42
N VAL A 22 -7.12 19.73 -22.82
CA VAL A 22 -6.23 20.87 -22.99
C VAL A 22 -4.92 20.64 -22.23
N ASP A 23 -3.85 20.95 -22.95
CA ASP A 23 -2.43 20.96 -22.63
C ASP A 23 -2.03 21.15 -21.15
N SER A 24 -1.44 20.10 -20.58
CA SER A 24 -0.52 20.19 -19.44
C SER A 24 0.73 19.37 -19.75
N GLY A 25 1.57 19.93 -20.61
CA GLY A 25 2.87 19.38 -20.96
C GLY A 25 3.84 19.29 -19.78
N SER A 26 4.44 18.10 -19.60
CA SER A 26 5.83 17.91 -19.14
C SER A 26 6.20 16.42 -18.95
N TRP A 27 5.25 15.51 -18.69
CA TRP A 27 5.54 14.07 -18.51
C TRP A 27 4.99 13.17 -19.64
N LEU A 28 3.72 13.33 -20.02
CA LEU A 28 3.08 12.51 -21.07
C LEU A 28 3.73 12.65 -22.46
N SER A 29 4.36 13.80 -22.75
CA SER A 29 5.06 14.05 -24.01
C SER A 29 6.40 13.34 -24.15
N ARG A 30 6.89 12.61 -23.12
CA ARG A 30 8.17 11.88 -23.15
C ARG A 30 8.06 10.43 -23.65
N ARG A 31 6.89 10.02 -24.16
CA ARG A 31 6.73 8.75 -24.86
C ARG A 31 7.29 8.85 -26.28
N ALA A 32 8.61 8.77 -26.42
CA ALA A 32 9.26 8.66 -27.72
C ALA A 32 8.97 7.29 -28.35
N HIS A 33 8.45 7.32 -29.59
CA HIS A 33 8.34 6.15 -30.45
C HIS A 33 9.74 5.60 -30.78
N ALA A 34 10.04 4.39 -30.32
CA ALA A 34 11.20 3.62 -30.77
C ALA A 34 10.73 2.25 -31.26
N GLY A 35 10.66 2.10 -32.59
CA GLY A 35 10.58 0.82 -33.26
C GLY A 35 11.98 0.18 -33.29
N SER A 36 12.19 -0.78 -32.39
CA SER A 36 13.26 -1.78 -32.40
C SER A 36 12.89 -2.79 -31.30
N HIS A 37 13.30 -4.06 -31.40
CA HIS A 37 13.07 -5.06 -30.34
C HIS A 37 13.86 -4.69 -29.08
N VAL A 38 13.33 -3.73 -28.30
CA VAL A 38 13.83 -3.38 -26.98
C VAL A 38 13.61 -4.58 -26.08
N ALA A 39 14.66 -5.04 -25.39
CA ALA A 39 14.55 -6.11 -24.40
C ALA A 39 13.43 -5.78 -23.41
N SER A 40 12.53 -6.74 -23.16
CA SER A 40 11.37 -6.49 -22.32
C SER A 40 11.73 -6.33 -20.84
N THR A 41 12.90 -6.82 -20.44
CA THR A 41 13.43 -6.76 -19.08
C THR A 41 14.91 -6.39 -19.10
N VAL A 42 15.39 -5.89 -17.97
CA VAL A 42 16.79 -5.52 -17.73
C VAL A 42 17.23 -6.03 -16.36
N ILE A 43 18.52 -6.34 -16.21
CA ILE A 43 19.10 -6.69 -14.91
C ILE A 43 19.02 -5.47 -13.99
N TYR A 44 18.63 -5.66 -12.72
CA TYR A 44 18.42 -4.59 -11.75
C TYR A 44 19.59 -3.61 -11.63
N SER A 45 20.84 -4.08 -11.79
CA SER A 45 22.06 -3.27 -11.67
C SER A 45 22.19 -2.18 -12.74
N HIS A 46 21.46 -2.26 -13.85
CA HIS A 46 21.38 -1.17 -14.83
C HIS A 46 20.59 0.03 -14.30
N LEU A 47 19.77 -0.17 -13.27
CA LEU A 47 19.01 0.89 -12.61
C LEU A 47 19.74 1.27 -11.32
N ARG A 48 20.46 2.41 -11.36
CA ARG A 48 21.31 2.89 -10.24
C ARG A 48 20.58 3.07 -8.91
N PHE A 49 19.26 3.26 -8.96
CA PHE A 49 18.44 3.41 -7.76
C PHE A 49 18.09 2.07 -7.08
N LEU A 50 18.41 0.92 -7.68
CA LEU A 50 18.15 -0.39 -7.11
C LEU A 50 19.40 -1.02 -6.52
N THR A 51 19.25 -1.61 -5.34
CA THR A 51 20.32 -2.31 -4.63
C THR A 51 19.83 -3.63 -4.06
N ILE A 52 20.75 -4.61 -3.95
CA ILE A 52 20.51 -5.87 -3.26
C ILE A 52 21.56 -6.02 -2.16
N GLY A 53 21.13 -6.16 -0.90
CA GLY A 53 22.03 -6.06 0.25
C GLY A 53 22.89 -7.31 0.47
N ASN A 54 22.27 -8.49 0.48
CA ASN A 54 22.91 -9.70 0.98
C ASN A 54 23.31 -10.71 -0.12
N LEU A 55 23.30 -10.33 -1.40
CA LEU A 55 23.56 -11.29 -2.49
C LEU A 55 24.91 -12.01 -2.35
N HIS A 56 25.92 -11.34 -1.80
CA HIS A 56 27.26 -11.90 -1.54
C HIS A 56 27.30 -12.98 -0.45
N LYS A 57 26.26 -13.09 0.39
CA LYS A 57 26.15 -14.11 1.45
C LYS A 57 25.38 -15.36 1.00
N ILE A 58 24.78 -15.31 -0.19
CA ILE A 58 23.95 -16.38 -0.73
C ILE A 58 24.85 -17.33 -1.54
N PRO A 59 24.70 -18.66 -1.39
CA PRO A 59 25.44 -19.63 -2.21
C PRO A 59 25.27 -19.38 -3.71
N SER A 60 26.30 -19.63 -4.51
CA SER A 60 26.25 -19.38 -5.96
C SER A 60 25.14 -20.16 -6.68
N GLN A 61 24.82 -21.37 -6.22
CA GLN A 61 23.71 -22.19 -6.74
C GLN A 61 22.36 -21.49 -6.55
N ASP A 62 22.17 -20.87 -5.39
CA ASP A 62 20.97 -20.13 -5.03
C ASP A 62 20.87 -18.82 -5.81
N VAL A 63 22.00 -18.13 -6.04
CA VAL A 63 22.05 -16.95 -6.93
C VAL A 63 21.69 -17.32 -8.37
N ASN A 64 22.23 -18.43 -8.89
CA ASN A 64 21.89 -18.93 -10.23
C ASN A 64 20.40 -19.29 -10.33
N TYR A 65 19.81 -19.83 -9.25
CA TYR A 65 18.38 -20.08 -9.19
C TYR A 65 17.57 -18.78 -9.21
N LEU A 66 17.95 -17.77 -8.43
CA LEU A 66 17.31 -16.45 -8.45
C LEU A 66 17.35 -15.81 -9.85
N GLU A 67 18.49 -15.88 -10.52
CA GLU A 67 18.68 -15.41 -11.89
C GLU A 67 17.79 -16.17 -12.88
N PHE A 68 17.79 -17.51 -12.81
CA PHE A 68 16.96 -18.36 -13.65
C PHE A 68 15.46 -18.10 -13.46
N GLN A 69 15.03 -17.76 -12.24
CA GLN A 69 13.64 -17.38 -11.94
C GLN A 69 13.31 -15.92 -12.35
N GLY A 70 14.30 -15.16 -12.83
CA GLY A 70 14.16 -13.76 -13.22
C GLY A 70 13.98 -12.80 -12.05
N CYS A 71 14.40 -13.19 -10.84
CA CYS A 71 14.26 -12.36 -9.64
C CYS A 71 15.15 -11.11 -9.67
N LEU A 72 16.29 -11.22 -10.38
CA LEU A 72 17.27 -10.15 -10.57
C LEU A 72 16.96 -9.27 -11.79
N HIS A 73 15.80 -9.48 -12.43
CA HIS A 73 15.35 -8.72 -13.60
C HIS A 73 14.11 -7.91 -13.30
N VAL A 74 14.04 -6.72 -13.87
CA VAL A 74 12.91 -5.80 -13.80
C VAL A 74 12.46 -5.40 -15.21
N PRO A 75 11.20 -4.99 -15.41
CA PRO A 75 10.76 -4.41 -16.69
C PRO A 75 11.66 -3.27 -17.18
N ALA A 76 11.84 -3.17 -18.50
CA ALA A 76 12.48 -2.00 -19.09
C ALA A 76 11.66 -0.72 -18.83
N ARG A 77 12.33 0.44 -18.79
CA ARG A 77 11.78 1.74 -18.33
C ARG A 77 10.36 2.06 -18.81
N PRO A 78 9.98 1.97 -20.10
CA PRO A 78 8.63 2.34 -20.53
C PRO A 78 7.52 1.50 -19.88
N MET A 79 7.80 0.22 -19.62
CA MET A 79 6.85 -0.66 -18.93
C MET A 79 6.95 -0.47 -17.42
N LEU A 80 8.16 -0.20 -16.92
CA LEU A 80 8.38 0.07 -15.50
C LEU A 80 7.61 1.30 -15.03
N ASP A 81 7.56 2.35 -15.86
CA ASP A 81 6.80 3.57 -15.60
C ASP A 81 5.31 3.27 -15.37
N ASP A 82 4.71 2.40 -16.19
CA ASP A 82 3.31 1.98 -15.99
C ASP A 82 3.11 1.33 -14.62
N PHE A 83 3.97 0.40 -14.20
CA PHE A 83 3.85 -0.24 -12.88
C PHE A 83 3.98 0.77 -11.73
N VAL A 84 4.95 1.69 -11.83
CA VAL A 84 5.21 2.70 -10.81
C VAL A 84 4.04 3.69 -10.72
N GLU A 85 3.54 4.18 -11.86
CA GLU A 85 2.36 5.05 -11.90
C GLU A 85 1.15 4.36 -11.26
N GLN A 86 0.90 3.09 -11.63
CA GLN A 86 -0.21 2.32 -11.07
C GLN A 86 -0.05 2.07 -9.56
N TYR A 87 1.17 1.87 -9.06
CA TYR A 87 1.44 1.78 -7.61
C TYR A 87 0.99 3.05 -6.88
N TYR A 88 1.43 4.22 -7.34
CA TYR A 88 1.07 5.48 -6.69
C TYR A 88 -0.40 5.87 -6.89
N LEU A 89 -1.03 5.43 -7.98
CA LEU A 89 -2.44 5.70 -8.27
C LEU A 89 -3.43 4.84 -7.46
N HIS A 90 -3.05 3.60 -7.12
CA HIS A 90 -4.00 2.60 -6.59
C HIS A 90 -3.57 1.95 -5.27
N ILE A 91 -2.27 1.82 -4.99
CA ILE A 91 -1.77 1.15 -3.78
C ILE A 91 -1.40 2.18 -2.71
N HIS A 92 -0.59 3.17 -3.07
CA HIS A 92 -0.07 4.19 -2.15
C HIS A 92 -1.14 4.95 -1.36
N PRO A 93 -2.33 5.29 -1.92
CA PRO A 93 -3.34 6.01 -1.14
C PRO A 93 -3.94 5.19 0.02
N LEU A 94 -3.87 3.85 -0.03
CA LEU A 94 -4.29 2.95 1.05
C LEU A 94 -3.14 2.54 1.96
N ILE A 95 -1.95 2.38 1.39
CA ILE A 95 -0.77 1.85 2.08
C ILE A 95 0.44 2.74 1.77
N PRO A 96 0.51 3.97 2.33
CA PRO A 96 1.54 4.95 2.00
C PRO A 96 2.91 4.63 2.66
N LEU A 97 3.50 3.50 2.28
CA LEU A 97 4.73 2.96 2.88
C LEU A 97 5.99 3.72 2.47
N ILE A 98 6.02 4.20 1.23
CA ILE A 98 7.20 4.76 0.58
C ILE A 98 6.92 6.23 0.32
N ASP A 99 7.87 7.11 0.62
CA ASP A 99 7.71 8.53 0.29
C ASP A 99 7.71 8.73 -1.22
N GLU A 100 6.55 9.11 -1.76
CA GLU A 100 6.37 9.27 -3.20
C GLU A 100 7.36 10.29 -3.79
N GLY A 101 7.56 11.43 -3.11
CA GLY A 101 8.45 12.47 -3.60
C GLY A 101 9.90 12.00 -3.61
N GLU A 102 10.36 11.40 -2.51
CA GLU A 102 11.71 10.83 -2.43
C GLU A 102 11.92 9.69 -3.42
N PHE A 103 10.89 8.87 -3.66
CA PHE A 103 10.93 7.84 -4.68
C PHE A 103 11.10 8.45 -6.07
N TRP A 104 10.34 9.48 -6.45
CA TRP A 104 10.45 10.08 -7.79
C TRP A 104 11.82 10.72 -8.02
N ASP A 105 12.38 11.37 -7.02
CA ASP A 105 13.75 11.92 -7.09
C ASP A 105 14.77 10.80 -7.33
N MET A 106 14.62 9.68 -6.61
CA MET A 106 15.46 8.50 -6.76
C MET A 106 15.27 7.80 -8.12
N TYR A 107 14.02 7.63 -8.56
CA TYR A 107 13.65 6.94 -9.79
C TYR A 107 14.14 7.69 -11.05
N SER A 108 14.17 9.03 -11.00
CA SER A 108 14.62 9.92 -12.08
C SER A 108 16.12 10.28 -12.05
N GLN A 109 16.94 9.66 -11.18
CA GLN A 109 18.38 9.98 -11.04
C GLN A 109 19.14 9.99 -12.38
N THR A 110 18.87 9.03 -13.27
CA THR A 110 19.53 8.91 -14.57
C THR A 110 19.21 10.06 -15.52
N GLU A 111 18.02 10.67 -15.40
CA GLU A 111 17.53 11.68 -16.34
C GLU A 111 17.91 13.10 -15.92
N ARG A 112 18.04 13.36 -14.62
CA ARG A 112 18.27 14.71 -14.07
C ARG A 112 19.72 15.04 -13.79
N GLY A 113 20.64 14.08 -13.93
CA GLY A 113 22.07 14.27 -13.62
C GLY A 113 22.34 14.59 -12.14
N VAL A 114 21.36 14.39 -11.26
CA VAL A 114 21.49 14.64 -9.82
C VAL A 114 22.11 13.41 -9.17
N ALA A 115 23.31 13.58 -8.60
CA ALA A 115 23.95 12.56 -7.79
C ALA A 115 23.25 12.46 -6.44
N SER A 116 22.24 11.60 -6.34
CA SER A 116 21.72 11.11 -5.06
C SER A 116 22.28 9.70 -4.82
N ASN A 117 22.74 9.44 -3.60
CA ASN A 117 23.12 8.11 -3.16
C ASN A 117 21.92 7.32 -2.58
N ASP A 118 20.71 7.88 -2.64
CA ASP A 118 19.52 7.18 -2.19
C ASP A 118 19.22 6.01 -3.13
N THR A 119 19.09 4.82 -2.55
CA THR A 119 18.73 3.59 -3.25
C THR A 119 17.54 2.90 -2.58
N MET A 120 16.92 1.99 -3.32
CA MET A 120 15.80 1.16 -2.90
C MET A 120 16.19 -0.31 -2.98
N SER A 121 15.75 -1.08 -2.00
CA SER A 121 15.88 -2.53 -2.00
C SER A 121 15.18 -3.14 -3.22
N LEU A 122 15.87 -4.02 -3.95
CA LEU A 122 15.30 -4.77 -5.06
C LEU A 122 14.09 -5.60 -4.61
N LEU A 123 14.13 -6.17 -3.41
CA LEU A 123 13.01 -6.90 -2.83
C LEU A 123 11.79 -6.00 -2.70
N LEU A 124 11.95 -4.81 -2.12
CA LEU A 124 10.87 -3.83 -2.00
C LEU A 124 10.32 -3.44 -3.35
N PHE A 125 11.20 -3.15 -4.30
CA PHE A 125 10.77 -2.77 -5.64
C PHE A 125 10.01 -3.90 -6.36
N GLN A 126 10.47 -5.15 -6.28
CA GLN A 126 9.75 -6.30 -6.84
C GLN A 126 8.36 -6.48 -6.19
N THR A 127 8.24 -6.21 -4.88
CA THR A 127 6.92 -6.19 -4.22
C THR A 127 6.02 -5.04 -4.68
N MET A 128 6.57 -3.87 -5.03
CA MET A 128 5.81 -2.79 -5.67
C MET A 128 5.30 -3.22 -7.05
N LEU A 129 6.13 -3.85 -7.87
CA LEU A 129 5.73 -4.37 -9.19
C LEU A 129 4.63 -5.43 -9.05
N PHE A 130 4.79 -6.36 -8.11
CA PHE A 130 3.77 -7.35 -7.81
C PHE A 130 2.43 -6.70 -7.41
N SER A 131 2.44 -5.79 -6.44
CA SER A 131 1.21 -5.22 -5.89
C SER A 131 0.43 -4.41 -6.93
N SER A 132 1.13 -3.63 -7.75
CA SER A 132 0.55 -2.79 -8.81
C SER A 132 0.15 -3.55 -10.08
N CYS A 133 0.67 -4.77 -10.29
CA CYS A 133 0.46 -5.56 -11.52
C CYS A 133 -1.01 -5.69 -11.95
N THR A 134 -1.97 -5.71 -11.01
CA THR A 134 -3.40 -5.84 -11.32
C THR A 134 -3.97 -4.64 -12.09
N PHE A 135 -3.35 -3.47 -11.96
CA PHE A 135 -3.84 -2.21 -12.54
C PHE A 135 -3.09 -1.84 -13.83
N VAL A 136 -2.02 -2.57 -14.17
CA VAL A 136 -1.18 -2.28 -15.33
C VAL A 136 -1.93 -2.55 -16.64
N PRO A 137 -1.80 -1.70 -17.67
CA PRO A 137 -2.41 -1.93 -18.97
C PRO A 137 -2.07 -3.29 -19.56
N TYR A 138 -3.06 -3.96 -20.13
CA TYR A 138 -2.88 -5.30 -20.70
C TYR A 138 -1.81 -5.35 -21.81
N GLU A 139 -1.66 -4.27 -22.59
CA GLU A 139 -0.62 -4.17 -23.63
C GLU A 139 0.80 -4.24 -23.03
N THR A 140 1.02 -3.65 -21.86
CA THR A 140 2.30 -3.71 -21.15
C THR A 140 2.56 -5.13 -20.64
N ILE A 141 1.54 -5.82 -20.15
CA ILE A 141 1.62 -7.23 -19.75
C ILE A 141 1.97 -8.13 -20.94
N LYS A 142 1.37 -7.89 -22.10
CA LYS A 142 1.64 -8.63 -23.34
C LYS A 142 3.06 -8.39 -23.84
N LYS A 143 3.56 -7.15 -23.80
CA LYS A 143 4.95 -6.80 -24.16
C LYS A 143 5.98 -7.47 -23.25
N LEU A 144 5.63 -7.73 -21.98
CA LEU A 144 6.44 -8.50 -21.05
C LEU A 144 6.41 -10.02 -21.33
N GLY A 145 5.62 -10.47 -22.30
CA GLY A 145 5.53 -11.88 -22.71
C GLY A 145 4.55 -12.71 -21.88
N TYR A 146 3.69 -12.09 -21.08
CA TYR A 146 2.67 -12.80 -20.31
C TYR A 146 1.35 -12.92 -21.08
N SER A 147 0.71 -14.08 -20.96
CA SER A 147 -0.58 -14.37 -21.59
C SER A 147 -1.78 -13.72 -20.90
N SER A 148 -1.63 -13.31 -19.63
CA SER A 148 -2.71 -12.72 -18.84
C SER A 148 -2.17 -11.93 -17.65
N LEU A 149 -2.99 -11.02 -17.11
CA LEU A 149 -2.71 -10.35 -15.84
C LEU A 149 -2.50 -11.34 -14.69
N LYS A 150 -3.27 -12.45 -14.67
CA LYS A 150 -3.15 -13.49 -13.64
C LYS A 150 -1.80 -14.18 -13.66
N THR A 151 -1.31 -14.55 -14.85
CA THR A 151 0.00 -15.21 -15.01
C THR A 151 1.14 -14.24 -14.71
N ALA A 152 1.04 -12.98 -15.12
CA ALA A 152 2.00 -11.94 -14.77
C ALA A 152 2.07 -11.70 -13.25
N ARG A 153 0.92 -11.50 -12.59
CA ARG A 153 0.83 -11.27 -11.14
C ARG A 153 1.43 -12.44 -10.36
N ALA A 154 1.18 -13.68 -10.78
CA ALA A 154 1.76 -14.88 -10.16
C ALA A 154 3.29 -14.93 -10.32
N ALA A 155 3.81 -14.56 -11.50
CA ALA A 155 5.25 -14.49 -11.74
C ALA A 155 5.94 -13.42 -10.88
N PHE A 156 5.38 -12.20 -10.80
CA PHE A 156 5.92 -11.14 -9.94
C PHE A 156 5.84 -11.50 -8.45
N TYR A 157 4.74 -12.11 -8.00
CA TYR A 157 4.64 -12.61 -6.63
C TYR A 157 5.73 -13.64 -6.33
N ARG A 158 5.93 -14.61 -7.23
CA ARG A 158 6.95 -15.66 -7.07
C ARG A 158 8.35 -15.06 -6.97
N ARG A 159 8.70 -14.11 -7.84
CA ARG A 159 10.00 -13.41 -7.82
C ARG A 159 10.22 -12.68 -6.50
N ALA A 160 9.25 -11.87 -6.08
CA ALA A 160 9.36 -11.12 -4.82
C ALA A 160 9.43 -12.05 -3.60
N LYS A 161 8.64 -13.14 -3.58
CA LYS A 161 8.67 -14.14 -2.51
C LYS A 161 10.02 -14.86 -2.44
N LEU A 162 10.61 -15.25 -3.57
CA LEU A 162 11.92 -15.89 -3.60
C LEU A 162 13.02 -14.97 -3.05
N LEU A 163 13.01 -13.68 -3.43
CA LEU A 163 13.93 -12.70 -2.86
C LEU A 163 13.77 -12.57 -1.33
N TYR A 164 12.53 -12.63 -0.84
CA TYR A 164 12.24 -12.58 0.59
C TYR A 164 12.74 -13.83 1.32
N ASP A 165 12.41 -15.02 0.81
CA ASP A 165 12.71 -16.30 1.46
C ASP A 165 14.20 -16.66 1.42
N MET A 166 14.96 -16.10 0.47
CA MET A 166 16.40 -16.34 0.32
C MET A 166 17.25 -15.25 0.99
N ASP A 167 16.67 -14.48 1.92
CA ASP A 167 17.35 -13.49 2.76
C ASP A 167 18.20 -12.47 1.97
N THR A 168 17.74 -12.08 0.77
CA THR A 168 18.46 -11.13 -0.11
C THR A 168 18.55 -9.70 0.46
N GLU A 169 17.77 -9.41 1.49
CA GLU A 169 17.72 -8.14 2.22
C GLU A 169 18.00 -8.37 3.71
N SER A 170 18.84 -7.53 4.32
CA SER A 170 19.15 -7.58 5.76
C SER A 170 18.42 -6.49 6.55
N SER A 171 18.07 -5.38 5.90
CA SER A 171 17.39 -4.29 6.56
C SER A 171 15.94 -4.65 6.85
N LEU A 172 15.54 -4.55 8.12
CA LEU A 172 14.19 -4.92 8.57
C LEU A 172 13.11 -4.00 7.98
N LEU A 173 13.44 -2.75 7.63
CA LEU A 173 12.44 -1.80 7.11
C LEU A 173 11.93 -2.21 5.72
N PRO A 174 12.78 -2.43 4.71
CA PRO A 174 12.34 -2.99 3.43
C PRO A 174 11.68 -4.36 3.58
N LEU A 175 12.17 -5.24 4.47
CA LEU A 175 11.52 -6.52 4.76
C LEU A 175 10.08 -6.35 5.28
N ALA A 176 9.85 -5.40 6.19
CA ALA A 176 8.52 -5.11 6.71
C ALA A 176 7.60 -4.53 5.64
N GLN A 177 8.09 -3.55 4.85
CA GLN A 177 7.33 -2.93 3.76
C GLN A 177 6.97 -3.95 2.68
N SER A 178 7.91 -4.81 2.29
CA SER A 178 7.68 -5.91 1.35
C SER A 178 6.65 -6.91 1.87
N ALA A 179 6.75 -7.31 3.14
CA ALA A 179 5.76 -8.18 3.75
C ALA A 179 4.35 -7.56 3.70
N LEU A 180 4.20 -6.26 3.99
CA LEU A 180 2.90 -5.59 3.84
C LEU A 180 2.39 -5.58 2.41
N LEU A 181 3.23 -5.35 1.39
CA LEU A 181 2.77 -5.37 0.01
C LEU A 181 2.39 -6.78 -0.46
N LEU A 182 3.04 -7.83 0.07
CA LEU A 182 2.76 -9.22 -0.26
C LEU A 182 1.41 -9.74 0.26
N ILE A 183 0.75 -9.02 1.19
CA ILE A 183 -0.59 -9.39 1.67
C ILE A 183 -1.64 -9.42 0.54
N ALA A 184 -1.38 -8.68 -0.55
CA ALA A 184 -2.29 -8.60 -1.68
C ALA A 184 -2.37 -9.92 -2.48
N TRP A 185 -1.53 -10.90 -2.17
CA TRP A 185 -1.56 -12.20 -2.84
C TRP A 185 -2.74 -13.05 -2.36
N VAL A 186 -3.61 -13.40 -3.31
CA VAL A 186 -4.71 -14.34 -3.13
C VAL A 186 -4.39 -15.60 -3.91
N PRO A 187 -4.16 -16.75 -3.24
CA PRO A 187 -3.89 -18.00 -3.92
C PRO A 187 -5.07 -18.45 -4.80
N PRO A 188 -4.81 -19.25 -5.85
CA PRO A 188 -5.88 -19.95 -6.57
C PRO A 188 -6.74 -20.80 -5.62
N CYS A 189 -8.04 -20.92 -5.93
CA CYS A 189 -9.02 -21.68 -5.14
C CYS A 189 -8.53 -23.12 -4.89
N ASN A 190 -8.28 -23.48 -3.62
CA ASN A 190 -7.85 -24.79 -3.05
C ASN A 190 -6.62 -24.71 -2.11
N SER A 191 -6.00 -23.54 -1.95
CA SER A 191 -4.90 -23.39 -0.98
C SER A 191 -5.43 -23.27 0.46
N THR A 192 -4.94 -24.13 1.36
CA THR A 192 -5.17 -24.01 2.82
C THR A 192 -4.34 -22.89 3.45
N HIS A 193 -3.32 -22.40 2.73
CA HIS A 193 -2.47 -21.34 3.22
C HIS A 193 -3.22 -20.01 3.16
N ILE A 194 -3.03 -19.17 4.18
CA ILE A 194 -3.59 -17.82 4.28
C ILE A 194 -2.43 -16.82 4.19
N PRO A 195 -1.96 -16.47 2.97
CA PRO A 195 -0.83 -15.56 2.81
C PRO A 195 -1.03 -14.23 3.50
N TYR A 196 -2.26 -13.69 3.45
CA TYR A 196 -2.61 -12.42 4.09
C TYR A 196 -2.18 -12.38 5.56
N ARG A 197 -2.60 -13.39 6.34
CA ARG A 197 -2.36 -13.46 7.79
C ARG A 197 -0.86 -13.62 8.09
N MET A 198 -0.19 -14.52 7.34
CA MET A 198 1.24 -14.75 7.46
C MET A 198 2.07 -13.49 7.17
N TRP A 199 1.80 -12.82 6.06
CA TRP A 199 2.53 -11.64 5.62
C TRP A 199 2.30 -10.44 6.54
N LEU A 200 1.06 -10.24 7.00
CA LEU A 200 0.74 -9.22 7.99
C LEU A 200 1.47 -9.47 9.32
N GLY A 201 1.47 -10.71 9.82
CA GLY A 201 2.20 -11.09 11.02
C GLY A 201 3.70 -10.82 10.91
N ARG A 202 4.33 -11.18 9.77
CA ARG A 202 5.74 -10.89 9.49
C ARG A 202 6.03 -9.39 9.47
N ALA A 203 5.19 -8.60 8.80
CA ALA A 203 5.34 -7.15 8.77
C ALA A 203 5.28 -6.51 10.16
N ILE A 204 4.31 -6.92 10.98
CA ILE A 204 4.15 -6.44 12.36
C ILE A 204 5.35 -6.83 13.21
N GLN A 205 5.85 -8.06 13.08
CA GLN A 205 7.03 -8.52 13.78
C GLN A 205 8.25 -7.66 13.44
N HIS A 206 8.53 -7.42 12.15
CA HIS A 206 9.64 -6.57 11.73
C HIS A 206 9.48 -5.13 12.21
N ALA A 207 8.27 -4.57 12.14
CA ALA A 207 7.97 -3.23 12.64
C ALA A 207 8.22 -3.10 14.15
N LYS A 208 7.83 -4.10 14.95
CA LYS A 208 8.11 -4.14 16.40
C LYS A 208 9.59 -4.30 16.70
N SER A 209 10.32 -5.12 15.93
CA SER A 209 11.79 -5.24 16.06
C SER A 209 12.52 -3.93 15.77
N LEU A 210 11.92 -3.05 14.95
CA LEU A 210 12.38 -1.69 14.67
C LEU A 210 11.88 -0.66 15.71
N ASN A 211 11.14 -1.08 16.73
CA ASN A 211 10.47 -0.22 17.72
C ASN A 211 9.51 0.81 17.09
N ALA A 212 8.93 0.50 15.92
CA ALA A 212 8.02 1.41 15.23
C ALA A 212 6.72 1.66 16.02
N ASP A 213 6.36 0.76 16.94
CA ASP A 213 5.21 0.86 17.85
C ASP A 213 5.41 1.85 19.01
N ARG A 214 6.65 2.26 19.29
CA ARG A 214 7.03 3.08 20.45
C ARG A 214 7.82 4.33 20.07
N LEU A 215 7.66 4.81 18.84
CA LEU A 215 8.40 5.98 18.33
C LEU A 215 8.15 7.26 19.12
N ASP A 216 7.02 7.35 19.83
CA ASP A 216 6.69 8.45 20.75
C ASP A 216 7.67 8.56 21.94
N THR A 217 8.32 7.46 22.30
CA THR A 217 9.28 7.41 23.40
C THR A 217 10.71 7.79 22.98
N VAL A 218 10.96 7.92 21.67
CA VAL A 218 12.27 8.27 21.14
C VAL A 218 12.38 9.79 21.04
N PRO A 219 13.42 10.42 21.63
CA PRO A 219 13.59 11.87 21.55
C PRO A 219 13.64 12.35 20.09
N ALA A 220 13.06 13.52 19.82
CA ALA A 220 13.15 14.14 18.51
C ALA A 220 14.62 14.49 18.19
N LEU A 221 15.26 13.64 17.38
CA LEU A 221 16.65 13.84 16.96
C LEU A 221 16.74 14.96 15.93
N SER A 222 17.85 15.72 15.96
CA SER A 222 18.05 16.91 15.12
C SER A 222 18.33 16.57 13.64
N ASP A 223 18.97 15.43 13.38
CA ASP A 223 19.46 15.07 12.05
C ASP A 223 18.35 14.71 11.04
N THR A 224 18.53 15.16 9.81
CA THR A 224 17.58 15.01 8.69
C THR A 224 17.40 13.55 8.28
N ALA A 225 18.48 12.76 8.22
CA ALA A 225 18.40 11.34 7.84
C ALA A 225 17.64 10.54 8.89
N THR A 226 17.88 10.84 10.16
CA THR A 226 17.17 10.19 11.26
C THR A 226 15.69 10.56 11.30
N LYS A 227 15.35 11.83 11.02
CA LYS A 227 13.95 12.25 10.84
C LYS A 227 13.27 11.49 9.70
N LYS A 228 13.93 11.36 8.54
CA LYS A 228 13.43 10.58 7.39
C LYS A 228 13.16 9.12 7.78
N HIS A 229 14.09 8.48 8.49
CA HIS A 229 13.91 7.12 8.98
C HIS A 229 12.71 7.00 9.95
N HIS A 230 12.56 7.93 10.90
CA HIS A 230 11.43 7.93 11.84
C HIS A 230 10.08 8.10 11.11
N ARG A 231 10.00 8.95 10.08
CA ARG A 231 8.79 9.08 9.26
C ARG A 231 8.45 7.77 8.57
N ALA A 232 9.44 7.09 7.99
CA ALA A 232 9.23 5.79 7.34
C ALA A 232 8.73 4.71 8.32
N LEU A 233 9.32 4.63 9.52
CA LEU A 233 8.86 3.71 10.57
C LEU A 233 7.43 4.02 11.02
N ARG A 234 7.09 5.31 11.16
CA ARG A 234 5.74 5.73 11.56
C ARG A 234 4.70 5.36 10.51
N ARG A 235 4.99 5.61 9.24
CA ARG A 235 4.13 5.21 8.12
C ARG A 235 3.95 3.69 8.07
N LEU A 236 5.04 2.94 8.22
CA LEU A 236 5.02 1.48 8.30
C LEU A 236 4.08 1.01 9.43
N TRP A 237 4.27 1.51 10.65
CA TRP A 237 3.45 1.12 11.80
C TRP A 237 1.96 1.39 11.58
N TRP A 238 1.60 2.57 11.08
CA TRP A 238 0.21 2.91 10.84
C TRP A 238 -0.42 2.13 9.67
N CYS A 239 0.37 1.77 8.65
CA CYS A 239 -0.09 0.82 7.63
C CYS A 239 -0.35 -0.56 8.24
N CYS A 240 0.54 -1.08 9.10
CA CYS A 240 0.33 -2.33 9.85
C CYS A 240 -0.97 -2.27 10.66
N VAL A 241 -1.14 -1.23 11.49
CA VAL A 241 -2.34 -1.03 12.31
C VAL A 241 -3.60 -0.99 11.45
N SER A 242 -3.58 -0.26 10.34
CA SER A 242 -4.76 -0.12 9.49
C SER A 242 -5.18 -1.48 8.93
N LEU A 243 -4.24 -2.20 8.33
CA LEU A 243 -4.48 -3.51 7.73
C LEU A 243 -4.88 -4.55 8.78
N ASP A 244 -4.30 -4.51 9.97
CA ASP A 244 -4.67 -5.38 11.08
C ASP A 244 -6.11 -5.17 11.57
N ARG A 245 -6.66 -3.95 11.45
CA ARG A 245 -8.06 -3.63 11.81
C ARG A 245 -9.05 -3.92 10.69
N ILE A 246 -8.63 -3.85 9.44
CA ILE A 246 -9.49 -4.22 8.31
C ILE A 246 -9.57 -5.73 8.14
N SER A 247 -8.50 -6.45 8.51
CA SER A 247 -8.40 -7.90 8.34
C SER A 247 -9.60 -8.68 8.87
N PRO A 248 -10.11 -8.45 10.11
CA PRO A 248 -11.25 -9.21 10.62
C PRO A 248 -12.53 -8.96 9.81
N LEU A 249 -12.72 -7.75 9.29
CA LEU A 249 -13.88 -7.40 8.45
C LEU A 249 -13.87 -8.17 7.12
N CYS A 250 -12.70 -8.41 6.55
CA CYS A 250 -12.56 -9.08 5.26
C CYS A 250 -12.40 -10.60 5.37
N THR A 251 -11.80 -11.08 6.46
CA THR A 251 -11.30 -12.47 6.55
C THR A 251 -11.76 -13.21 7.81
N ARG A 252 -12.35 -12.51 8.78
CA ARG A 252 -12.75 -13.01 10.11
C ARG A 252 -11.59 -13.50 10.99
N PHE A 253 -10.35 -13.14 10.67
CA PHE A 253 -9.22 -13.41 11.57
C PHE A 253 -9.17 -12.40 12.70
N ASN A 254 -8.71 -12.85 13.87
CA ASN A 254 -8.43 -11.95 14.98
C ASN A 254 -7.28 -11.00 14.62
N PRO A 255 -7.34 -9.72 15.01
CA PRO A 255 -6.21 -8.80 14.90
C PRO A 255 -4.98 -9.32 15.63
N TYR A 256 -3.78 -8.94 15.21
CA TYR A 256 -2.52 -9.25 15.90
C TYR A 256 -2.12 -8.19 16.93
N ILE A 257 -2.45 -6.93 16.69
CA ILE A 257 -2.07 -5.80 17.54
C ILE A 257 -3.17 -5.62 18.58
N THR A 258 -2.86 -5.82 19.86
CA THR A 258 -3.81 -5.55 20.95
C THR A 258 -3.95 -4.05 21.21
N ARG A 259 -5.03 -3.62 21.87
CA ARG A 259 -5.22 -2.21 22.22
C ARG A 259 -4.10 -1.69 23.12
N GLU A 260 -3.66 -2.50 24.08
CA GLU A 260 -2.62 -2.15 25.06
C GLU A 260 -1.26 -2.00 24.39
N SER A 261 -1.01 -2.79 23.34
CA SER A 261 0.24 -2.72 22.58
C SER A 261 0.36 -1.47 21.69
N CYS A 262 -0.74 -0.75 21.46
CA CYS A 262 -0.75 0.41 20.57
C CYS A 262 -1.20 1.67 21.29
N ARG A 263 -0.28 2.62 21.49
CA ARG A 263 -0.58 3.95 22.05
C ARG A 263 -1.17 4.85 20.98
N PHE A 264 -2.47 4.69 20.72
CA PHE A 264 -3.18 5.40 19.65
C PHE A 264 -3.22 6.91 19.83
N GLU A 265 -3.32 7.41 21.07
CA GLU A 265 -3.51 8.85 21.32
C GLU A 265 -2.25 9.69 21.09
N ALA A 266 -1.07 9.16 21.44
CA ALA A 266 0.21 9.86 21.26
C ALA A 266 0.64 9.95 19.77
N ASN A 267 0.22 8.98 18.94
CA ASN A 267 0.77 8.81 17.59
C ASN A 267 -0.11 9.39 16.46
N LYS A 268 -1.33 9.85 16.77
CA LYS A 268 -2.36 10.24 15.78
C LYS A 268 -2.10 11.54 15.02
N SER A 269 -1.36 12.47 15.62
CA SER A 269 -1.07 13.79 15.02
C SER A 269 0.00 13.73 13.92
N LEU A 270 0.86 12.71 13.97
CA LEU A 270 2.14 12.71 13.26
C LEU A 270 2.05 12.25 11.79
N ILE A 271 0.98 11.55 11.39
CA ILE A 271 0.85 10.98 10.04
C ILE A 271 0.67 12.05 8.96
N ILE A 272 -0.07 13.14 9.25
CA ILE A 272 -0.32 14.17 8.23
C ILE A 272 1.00 14.87 7.88
N SER A 273 1.72 15.34 8.90
CA SER A 273 3.00 16.02 8.72
C SER A 273 4.01 15.12 8.00
N ASP A 274 3.96 13.81 8.25
CA ASP A 274 4.82 12.88 7.54
C ASP A 274 4.53 12.82 6.05
N LEU A 275 3.27 12.94 5.61
CA LEU A 275 2.86 12.82 4.21
C LEU A 275 2.82 14.17 3.46
N GLU A 276 2.91 15.30 4.17
CA GLU A 276 2.87 16.65 3.58
C GLU A 276 3.98 16.88 2.54
N GLY A 277 5.17 16.29 2.76
CA GLY A 277 6.31 16.42 1.85
C GLY A 277 6.07 15.87 0.44
N GLU A 278 5.08 14.98 0.27
CA GLU A 278 4.74 14.37 -1.02
C GLU A 278 3.79 15.22 -1.86
N VAL A 279 3.08 16.16 -1.24
CA VAL A 279 1.91 16.84 -1.83
C VAL A 279 2.23 17.54 -3.15
N TYR A 280 3.41 18.16 -3.23
CA TYR A 280 3.85 18.92 -4.40
C TYR A 280 4.85 18.16 -5.28
N ARG A 281 5.21 16.94 -4.90
CA ARG A 281 6.24 16.11 -5.56
C ARG A 281 5.67 14.83 -6.17
N SER A 282 4.33 14.73 -6.24
CA SER A 282 3.66 13.63 -6.92
C SER A 282 3.69 13.83 -8.43
N ASN A 283 4.01 12.77 -9.18
CA ASN A 283 3.91 12.77 -10.64
C ASN A 283 2.56 12.23 -11.14
N VAL A 284 1.75 11.61 -10.27
CA VAL A 284 0.47 10.98 -10.66
C VAL A 284 -0.77 11.79 -10.23
N TYR A 285 -0.63 12.69 -9.26
CA TYR A 285 -1.73 13.52 -8.78
C TYR A 285 -1.38 15.00 -8.81
N ASN A 286 -2.37 15.83 -9.11
CA ASN A 286 -2.28 17.26 -8.82
C ASN A 286 -2.25 17.50 -7.28
N PRO A 287 -1.64 18.61 -6.81
CA PRO A 287 -1.51 18.88 -5.38
C PRO A 287 -2.85 18.91 -4.63
N THR A 288 -3.92 19.37 -5.27
CA THR A 288 -5.28 19.40 -4.69
C THR A 288 -5.80 18.00 -4.39
N SER A 289 -5.66 17.07 -5.34
CA SER A 289 -6.09 15.68 -5.19
C SER A 289 -5.23 14.96 -4.17
N LYS A 290 -3.91 15.17 -4.20
CA LYS A 290 -2.97 14.58 -3.24
C LYS A 290 -3.25 15.04 -1.82
N LYS A 291 -3.51 16.33 -1.57
CA LYS A 291 -3.95 16.85 -0.25
C LYS A 291 -5.21 16.15 0.25
N ARG A 292 -6.19 15.94 -0.64
CA ARG A 292 -7.42 15.23 -0.29
C ARG A 292 -7.17 13.77 0.08
N LEU A 293 -6.29 13.06 -0.65
CA LEU A 293 -5.93 11.68 -0.32
C LEU A 293 -5.22 11.57 1.04
N VAL A 294 -4.30 12.50 1.35
CA VAL A 294 -3.65 12.55 2.67
C VAL A 294 -4.69 12.80 3.78
N GLY A 295 -5.61 13.75 3.56
CA GLY A 295 -6.71 14.00 4.49
C GLY A 295 -7.63 12.79 4.66
N LEU A 296 -7.91 12.05 3.59
CA LEU A 296 -8.72 10.84 3.61
C LEU A 296 -8.02 9.72 4.38
N PHE A 297 -6.73 9.50 4.15
CA PHE A 297 -5.94 8.53 4.90
C PHE A 297 -5.96 8.83 6.41
N LYS A 298 -5.93 10.12 6.80
CA LYS A 298 -6.12 10.49 8.21
C LYS A 298 -7.48 10.07 8.75
N VAL A 299 -8.57 10.37 8.04
CA VAL A 299 -9.93 9.99 8.47
C VAL A 299 -10.08 8.47 8.51
N TYR A 300 -9.39 7.77 7.62
CA TYR A 300 -9.32 6.32 7.60
C TYR A 300 -8.60 5.75 8.83
N ILE A 301 -7.48 6.33 9.23
CA ILE A 301 -6.80 5.97 10.48
C ILE A 301 -7.71 6.22 11.69
N ASP A 302 -8.47 7.32 11.69
CA ASP A 302 -9.44 7.59 12.74
C ASP A 302 -10.51 6.49 12.82
N LEU A 303 -10.91 5.90 11.68
CA LEU A 303 -11.84 4.78 11.63
C LEU A 303 -11.22 3.52 12.25
N THR A 304 -9.98 3.18 11.88
CA THR A 304 -9.31 1.96 12.37
C THR A 304 -9.09 1.99 13.88
N ILE A 305 -8.88 3.19 14.46
CA ILE A 305 -8.85 3.39 15.91
C ILE A 305 -10.21 3.07 16.54
N VAL A 306 -11.30 3.63 16.03
CA VAL A 306 -12.66 3.38 16.56
C VAL A 306 -13.04 1.91 16.41
N LEU A 307 -12.70 1.29 15.27
CA LEU A 307 -12.90 -0.13 15.03
C LEU A 307 -12.12 -1.02 16.01
N THR A 308 -11.00 -0.54 16.59
CA THR A 308 -10.20 -1.35 17.52
C THR A 308 -11.01 -1.83 18.72
N ASP A 309 -11.80 -0.94 19.32
CA ASP A 309 -12.65 -1.27 20.47
C ASP A 309 -13.72 -2.29 20.07
N LEU A 310 -14.41 -2.02 18.96
CA LEU A 310 -15.47 -2.89 18.44
C LEU A 310 -14.93 -4.28 18.10
N LEU A 311 -13.80 -4.37 17.41
CA LEU A 311 -13.20 -5.63 16.99
C LEU A 311 -12.73 -6.46 18.19
N THR A 312 -12.29 -5.83 19.27
CA THR A 312 -11.91 -6.55 20.50
C THR A 312 -13.13 -7.25 21.15
N LEU A 313 -14.34 -6.70 20.98
CA LEU A 313 -15.59 -7.31 21.46
C LEU A 313 -16.08 -8.46 20.55
N VAL A 314 -15.95 -8.28 19.23
CA VAL A 314 -16.45 -9.24 18.22
C VAL A 314 -15.48 -10.41 18.00
N TYR A 315 -14.19 -10.12 18.02
CA TYR A 315 -13.07 -11.02 17.74
C TYR A 315 -12.12 -11.03 18.95
N PRO A 316 -12.53 -11.64 20.09
CA PRO A 316 -11.67 -11.69 21.25
C PRO A 316 -10.40 -12.47 20.93
N PHE A 317 -9.26 -11.98 21.44
CA PHE A 317 -7.98 -12.67 21.33
C PHE A 317 -8.09 -14.08 21.92
N GLU A 318 -7.39 -15.06 21.33
CA GLU A 318 -7.56 -16.51 21.58
C GLU A 318 -7.52 -16.90 23.06
N ASP A 319 -6.83 -16.14 23.92
CA ASP A 319 -6.74 -16.38 25.36
C ASP A 319 -8.06 -16.17 26.14
N LEU A 320 -9.07 -15.51 25.56
CA LEU A 320 -10.37 -15.23 26.20
C LEU A 320 -11.47 -16.26 25.85
N LEU A 321 -11.16 -17.27 25.04
CA LEU A 321 -12.15 -18.18 24.45
C LEU A 321 -12.83 -19.16 25.43
N TRP A 322 -12.36 -19.25 26.68
CA TRP A 322 -12.83 -20.28 27.61
C TRP A 322 -13.97 -19.85 28.56
N SER A 323 -14.51 -18.64 28.45
CA SER A 323 -15.61 -18.23 29.35
C SER A 323 -16.54 -17.17 28.76
N ARG A 324 -17.22 -17.48 27.66
CA ARG A 324 -18.27 -16.59 27.13
C ARG A 324 -19.59 -16.84 27.85
N HIS A 325 -19.83 -16.09 28.92
CA HIS A 325 -21.15 -15.96 29.54
C HIS A 325 -21.99 -14.93 28.76
N TRP A 326 -23.31 -14.91 28.99
CA TRP A 326 -24.25 -13.93 28.43
C TRP A 326 -23.77 -12.49 28.64
N PRO A 327 -24.15 -11.52 27.78
CA PRO A 327 -23.69 -10.14 27.87
C PRO A 327 -23.88 -9.61 29.28
N THR A 328 -22.77 -9.26 29.93
CA THR A 328 -22.85 -8.55 31.21
C THR A 328 -23.26 -7.10 30.94
N GLN A 329 -23.88 -6.44 31.91
CA GLN A 329 -24.25 -5.01 31.80
C GLN A 329 -23.06 -4.13 31.39
N GLU A 330 -21.83 -4.54 31.74
CA GLU A 330 -20.59 -3.87 31.33
C GLU A 330 -20.29 -4.03 29.83
N GLU A 331 -20.60 -5.17 29.22
CA GLU A 331 -20.42 -5.39 27.78
C GLU A 331 -21.44 -4.60 26.97
N ASP A 332 -22.70 -4.52 27.43
CA ASP A 332 -23.72 -3.68 26.80
C ASP A 332 -23.32 -2.19 26.81
N ALA A 333 -22.75 -1.71 27.94
CA ALA A 333 -22.24 -0.34 28.02
C ALA A 333 -21.07 -0.10 27.04
N LYS A 334 -20.16 -1.07 26.87
CA LYS A 334 -19.07 -1.01 25.89
C LYS A 334 -19.58 -1.00 24.45
N ILE A 335 -20.61 -1.79 24.15
CA ILE A 335 -21.25 -1.80 22.82
C ILE A 335 -21.86 -0.43 22.51
N GLN A 336 -22.62 0.15 23.46
CA GLN A 336 -23.20 1.48 23.30
C GLN A 336 -22.12 2.56 23.10
N GLN A 337 -21.00 2.47 23.83
CA GLN A 337 -19.86 3.37 23.65
C GLN A 337 -19.25 3.24 22.25
N CYS A 338 -19.06 2.01 21.75
CA CYS A 338 -18.56 1.77 20.39
C CYS A 338 -19.51 2.32 19.32
N GLU A 339 -20.82 2.11 19.50
CA GLU A 339 -21.85 2.63 18.60
C GLU A 339 -21.83 4.17 18.56
N ALA A 340 -21.74 4.82 19.71
CA ALA A 340 -21.63 6.28 19.80
C ALA A 340 -20.33 6.80 19.14
N ALA A 341 -19.21 6.11 19.34
CA ALA A 341 -17.93 6.45 18.72
C ALA A 341 -17.96 6.31 17.19
N MET A 342 -18.58 5.24 16.67
CA MET A 342 -18.79 5.01 15.24
C MET A 342 -19.67 6.10 14.62
N LYS A 343 -20.81 6.42 15.24
CA LYS A 343 -21.70 7.52 14.80
C LYS A 343 -20.96 8.86 14.81
N GLY A 344 -20.20 9.13 15.88
CA GLY A 344 -19.41 10.35 16.00
C GLY A 344 -18.32 10.45 14.92
N TRP A 345 -17.67 9.34 14.57
CA TRP A 345 -16.75 9.28 13.44
C TRP A 345 -17.46 9.56 12.12
N PHE A 346 -18.62 8.94 11.88
CA PHE A 346 -19.38 9.10 10.63
C PHE A 346 -19.75 10.57 10.37
N VAL A 347 -20.26 11.29 11.38
CA VAL A 347 -20.61 12.71 11.26
C VAL A 347 -19.38 13.57 10.90
N ARG A 348 -18.22 13.30 11.51
CA ARG A 348 -16.97 14.01 11.18
C ARG A 348 -16.47 13.68 9.78
N ALA A 349 -16.57 12.41 9.38
CA ALA A 349 -16.14 11.92 8.08
C ALA A 349 -17.01 12.48 6.94
N SER A 350 -18.34 12.43 7.08
CA SER A 350 -19.30 12.90 6.08
C SER A 350 -19.23 14.40 5.83
N THR A 351 -18.91 15.19 6.88
CA THR A 351 -18.68 16.63 6.76
C THR A 351 -17.46 16.96 5.88
N LYS A 352 -16.39 16.16 5.98
CA LYS A 352 -15.14 16.39 5.23
C LYS A 352 -15.12 15.69 3.86
N PHE A 353 -15.69 14.50 3.79
CA PHE A 353 -15.68 13.61 2.65
C PHE A 353 -17.08 12.98 2.48
N PRO A 354 -18.04 13.70 1.87
CA PRO A 354 -19.41 13.20 1.76
C PRO A 354 -19.47 11.93 0.89
N ALA A 355 -20.33 10.99 1.29
CA ALA A 355 -20.54 9.76 0.54
C ALA A 355 -21.17 10.06 -0.83
N VAL A 356 -20.79 9.27 -1.85
CA VAL A 356 -21.18 9.52 -3.25
C VAL A 356 -22.70 9.43 -3.47
N LYS A 357 -23.41 8.64 -2.65
CA LYS A 357 -24.87 8.53 -2.67
C LYS A 357 -25.57 9.77 -2.11
N GLU A 358 -25.04 10.37 -1.04
CA GLU A 358 -25.60 11.57 -0.39
C GLU A 358 -25.29 12.86 -1.18
N ALA A 359 -24.15 12.91 -1.85
CA ALA A 359 -23.78 14.01 -2.75
C ALA A 359 -24.62 14.07 -4.05
N ARG A 360 -25.61 13.19 -4.26
CA ARG A 360 -26.49 13.20 -5.45
C ARG A 360 -27.47 14.38 -5.45
N GLN A 361 -27.72 14.99 -4.30
CA GLN A 361 -28.76 16.03 -4.17
C GLN A 361 -28.24 17.48 -4.18
N THR A 362 -26.92 17.73 -4.06
CA THR A 362 -26.44 19.10 -3.80
C THR A 362 -25.32 19.65 -4.68
N THR A 363 -24.68 18.93 -5.60
CA THR A 363 -23.78 19.58 -6.59
C THR A 363 -23.35 18.65 -7.74
N LEU A 364 -24.02 18.73 -8.90
CA LEU A 364 -23.53 18.07 -10.12
C LEU A 364 -22.20 18.69 -10.63
N ASN A 365 -22.01 20.00 -10.45
CA ASN A 365 -20.85 20.72 -11.00
C ASN A 365 -19.52 20.42 -10.30
N LYS A 366 -19.51 20.02 -9.01
CA LYS A 366 -18.27 19.71 -8.26
C LYS A 366 -17.74 18.29 -8.50
N ARG A 367 -18.50 17.44 -9.20
CA ARG A 367 -18.14 16.03 -9.45
C ARG A 367 -17.13 15.87 -10.58
N HIS A 368 -17.15 16.77 -11.55
CA HIS A 368 -16.23 16.72 -12.69
C HIS A 368 -14.79 17.09 -12.32
N ASP A 369 -14.59 17.84 -11.22
CA ASP A 369 -13.26 18.31 -10.78
C ASP A 369 -12.52 17.32 -9.87
N LEU A 370 -13.20 16.28 -9.35
CA LEU A 370 -12.59 15.37 -8.38
C LEU A 370 -11.99 14.14 -9.07
N HIS A 371 -10.68 13.95 -8.87
CA HIS A 371 -9.95 12.82 -9.42
C HIS A 371 -10.59 11.48 -9.04
N LYS A 372 -10.77 10.57 -10.02
CA LYS A 372 -11.49 9.29 -9.86
C LYS A 372 -10.95 8.44 -8.70
N SER A 373 -9.63 8.43 -8.49
CA SER A 373 -9.02 7.71 -7.37
C SER A 373 -9.50 8.24 -6.01
N VAL A 374 -9.70 9.54 -5.84
CA VAL A 374 -10.21 10.10 -4.57
C VAL A 374 -11.61 9.54 -4.27
N MET A 375 -12.48 9.50 -5.29
CA MET A 375 -13.83 8.95 -5.16
C MET A 375 -13.84 7.46 -4.81
N LEU A 376 -12.96 6.67 -5.43
CA LEU A 376 -12.80 5.26 -5.12
C LEU A 376 -12.46 5.03 -3.65
N HIS A 377 -11.47 5.77 -3.14
CA HIS A 377 -11.00 5.62 -1.76
C HIS A 377 -12.03 6.12 -0.73
N ILE A 378 -12.80 7.17 -1.05
CA ILE A 378 -13.91 7.62 -0.20
C ILE A 378 -14.95 6.50 -0.07
N ASN A 379 -15.35 5.90 -1.20
CA ASN A 379 -16.31 4.80 -1.18
C ASN A 379 -15.79 3.59 -0.39
N LEU A 380 -14.52 3.24 -0.59
CA LEU A 380 -13.90 2.11 0.13
C LEU A 380 -13.88 2.34 1.64
N MET A 381 -13.57 3.55 2.11
CA MET A 381 -13.65 3.92 3.52
C MET A 381 -15.06 3.69 4.09
N TYR A 382 -16.11 4.09 3.37
CA TYR A 382 -17.50 3.88 3.78
C TYR A 382 -18.02 2.45 3.61
N ILE A 383 -17.30 1.57 2.91
CA ILE A 383 -17.59 0.13 2.88
C ILE A 383 -17.06 -0.54 4.15
N TYR A 384 -15.99 -0.02 4.73
CA TYR A 384 -15.41 -0.53 5.98
C TYR A 384 -16.12 -0.02 7.24
N TYR A 385 -16.78 1.13 7.15
CA TYR A 385 -17.73 1.62 8.15
C TYR A 385 -19.07 0.88 8.01
#